data_AF-A0A1I8HTI8-F1
#
_entry.id   AF-A0A1I8HTI8-F1
#
_cell.length_a   1.000
_cell.length_b   1.000
_cell.length_c   1.000
_cell.angle_alpha   90.00
_cell.angle_beta   90.00
_cell.angle_gamma   90.00
#
_symmetry.space_group_name_H-M   'P 1'
#
loop_
_entity.id
_entity.type
_entity.pdbx_description
1 polymer ?
#
loop_
_entity_poly.entity_id
_entity_poly.type
_entity_poly.pdbx_seq_one_letter_code
_entity_poly.pdbx_strand_id
1 'polypeptide(L)'
;QQQQQQQPKLLSLGFVHFTGGIDTGLRPVICFPPRQIIRMHLNSVGSPELASIVEYLVSIAPSEVSMSTETGSNRRNHRGLAFLADFRACSQSIFRIVIDALDSVQSRSPGSVAVFYALMPKSKELAKSLQKMLGLYQKKTLLPTRKSAPDPNARSFQSVLLPSSQELYQFVSKANLMPDFGGSLNYDHQAWMKLRTQFDTLLAEVTDIADRAPAAVDSLARLKDNQSENGGEAGEASLQESAHGMQDQFQRVTASLGLEATSERVAQLLAACKEPANHPETRALAGNSLLRPYIERLERLQAKLDELRQLLQDKWKQAEAGLLVDGRLGDYRRSVLELGDWLDRWSKEVAKRVDTRSIANQQMAEDAREKMRIQVLEPSASKLAECRTLTGRLRRLVGSTTAQRGRRRAARSGATCRRIGSQTEEFQRADKID
;
A
#
# COMPACT_ATOMS: atom_id res chain seq x y z
N GLN A 1 13.56 18.81 -4.51
CA GLN A 1 12.34 19.31 -3.83
C GLN A 1 11.74 20.56 -4.50
N GLN A 2 12.49 21.63 -4.83
CA GLN A 2 11.92 22.80 -5.55
C GLN A 2 11.42 22.51 -6.98
N GLN A 3 12.07 21.59 -7.73
CA GLN A 3 11.59 21.18 -9.06
C GLN A 3 10.28 20.35 -9.02
N GLN A 4 10.07 19.57 -7.95
CA GLN A 4 8.87 18.73 -7.79
C GLN A 4 7.62 19.58 -7.48
N GLN A 5 7.78 20.78 -6.90
CA GLN A 5 6.66 21.69 -6.62
C GLN A 5 6.21 22.54 -7.83
N GLN A 6 7.05 22.74 -8.86
CA GLN A 6 6.68 23.53 -10.04
C GLN A 6 5.96 22.73 -11.14
N GLN A 7 6.22 21.42 -11.22
CA GLN A 7 5.59 20.51 -12.19
C GLN A 7 4.05 20.48 -12.17
N PRO A 8 3.36 20.42 -11.02
CA PRO A 8 1.88 20.40 -11.00
C PRO A 8 1.25 21.71 -11.50
N LYS A 9 1.96 22.84 -11.44
CA LYS A 9 1.43 24.15 -11.86
C LYS A 9 1.43 24.31 -13.39
N LEU A 10 2.41 23.77 -14.08
CA LEU A 10 2.44 23.78 -15.54
C LEU A 10 1.54 22.70 -16.14
N LEU A 11 1.43 21.55 -15.48
CA LEU A 11 0.54 20.48 -15.90
C LEU A 11 -0.93 20.95 -15.90
N SER A 12 -1.36 21.67 -14.86
CA SER A 12 -2.75 22.16 -14.73
C SER A 12 -3.20 23.15 -15.81
N LEU A 13 -2.26 23.71 -16.59
CA LEU A 13 -2.56 24.61 -17.69
C LEU A 13 -3.07 23.88 -18.94
N GLY A 14 -2.95 22.54 -19.00
CA GLY A 14 -3.51 21.72 -20.08
C GLY A 14 -2.79 21.88 -21.42
N PHE A 15 -1.48 22.13 -21.43
CA PHE A 15 -0.71 22.20 -22.68
C PHE A 15 -0.53 20.83 -23.34
N VAL A 16 -0.49 19.78 -22.53
CA VAL A 16 -0.31 18.39 -22.94
C VAL A 16 -1.39 17.55 -22.27
N HIS A 17 -2.03 16.68 -23.03
CA HIS A 17 -3.14 15.86 -22.54
C HIS A 17 -2.74 14.38 -22.55
N PHE A 18 -2.82 13.75 -21.38
CA PHE A 18 -2.77 12.29 -21.28
C PHE A 18 -4.19 11.77 -21.20
N THR A 19 -4.71 11.23 -22.30
CA THR A 19 -6.16 11.09 -22.52
C THR A 19 -6.73 9.72 -22.17
N GLY A 20 -5.85 8.71 -22.04
CA GLY A 20 -6.20 7.30 -21.90
C GLY A 20 -6.37 6.57 -23.23
N GLY A 21 -6.31 7.29 -24.35
CA GLY A 21 -6.33 6.69 -25.67
C GLY A 21 -5.11 5.77 -25.86
N ILE A 22 -5.30 4.71 -26.64
CA ILE A 22 -4.23 3.80 -27.07
C ILE A 22 -4.17 3.75 -28.59
N ASP A 23 -2.97 3.60 -29.12
CA ASP A 23 -2.76 3.34 -30.54
C ASP A 23 -2.90 1.84 -30.87
N THR A 24 -2.79 1.51 -32.16
CA THR A 24 -2.83 0.13 -32.69
C THR A 24 -1.66 -0.73 -32.20
N GLY A 25 -0.58 -0.12 -31.73
CA GLY A 25 0.55 -0.77 -31.06
C GLY A 25 0.35 -0.98 -29.56
N LEU A 26 -0.85 -0.69 -29.04
CA LEU A 26 -1.21 -0.71 -27.61
C LEU A 26 -0.42 0.28 -26.75
N ARG A 27 0.11 1.34 -27.37
CA ARG A 27 0.86 2.39 -26.68
C ARG A 27 -0.10 3.47 -26.20
N PRO A 28 -0.01 3.93 -24.93
CA PRO A 28 -0.78 5.06 -24.48
C PRO A 28 -0.43 6.31 -25.30
N VAL A 29 -1.46 7.09 -25.64
CA VAL A 29 -1.37 8.28 -26.49
C VAL A 29 -1.35 9.53 -25.62
N ILE A 30 -0.30 10.35 -25.80
CA ILE A 30 -0.19 11.71 -25.30
C ILE A 30 -0.44 12.69 -26.44
N CYS A 31 -1.35 13.62 -26.23
CA CYS A 31 -1.78 14.58 -27.24
C CYS A 31 -1.24 15.99 -26.93
N PHE A 32 -0.89 16.70 -27.99
CA PHE A 32 -0.57 18.12 -28.04
C PHE A 32 -1.67 18.85 -28.82
N PRO A 33 -2.78 19.24 -28.18
CA PRO A 33 -3.92 19.83 -28.88
C PRO A 33 -3.53 21.17 -29.52
N PRO A 34 -3.97 21.45 -30.75
CA PRO A 34 -3.50 22.61 -31.54
C PRO A 34 -3.73 23.95 -30.81
N ARG A 35 -4.89 24.13 -30.18
CA ARG A 35 -5.21 25.33 -29.41
C ARG A 35 -4.28 25.50 -28.20
N GLN A 36 -3.91 24.40 -27.56
CA GLN A 36 -3.14 24.42 -26.33
C GLN A 36 -1.64 24.61 -26.59
N ILE A 37 -1.08 24.03 -27.66
CA ILE A 37 0.31 24.29 -28.05
C ILE A 37 0.54 25.72 -28.56
N ILE A 38 -0.45 26.31 -29.22
CA ILE A 38 -0.39 27.74 -29.58
C ILE A 38 -0.42 28.59 -28.30
N ARG A 39 -1.34 28.30 -27.37
CA ARG A 39 -1.41 28.99 -26.08
C ARG A 39 -0.14 28.83 -25.26
N MET A 40 0.48 27.66 -25.26
CA MET A 40 1.77 27.39 -24.62
C MET A 40 2.84 28.34 -25.14
N HIS A 41 2.96 28.46 -26.47
CA HIS A 41 3.92 29.36 -27.10
C HIS A 41 3.66 30.84 -26.76
N LEU A 42 2.39 31.26 -26.73
CA LEU A 42 2.01 32.63 -26.34
C LEU A 42 2.34 32.95 -24.87
N ASN A 43 2.32 31.93 -24.00
CA ASN A 43 2.74 32.08 -22.59
C ASN A 43 4.26 31.94 -22.39
N SER A 44 5.05 32.00 -23.46
CA SER A 44 6.52 31.88 -23.42
C SER A 44 7.03 30.58 -22.78
N VAL A 45 6.24 29.51 -22.83
CA VAL A 45 6.66 28.18 -22.36
C VAL A 45 7.59 27.57 -23.42
N GLY A 46 8.82 27.26 -23.01
CA GLY A 46 9.87 26.71 -23.86
C GLY A 46 9.91 25.19 -23.91
N SER A 47 10.90 24.66 -24.61
CA SER A 47 11.15 23.21 -24.67
C SER A 47 11.56 22.59 -23.33
N PRO A 48 12.33 23.24 -22.43
CA PRO A 48 12.69 22.64 -21.14
C PRO A 48 11.47 22.42 -20.24
N GLU A 49 10.59 23.42 -20.17
CA GLU A 49 9.34 23.34 -19.39
C GLU A 49 8.44 22.24 -19.95
N LEU A 50 8.26 22.20 -21.28
CA LEU A 50 7.47 21.15 -21.93
C LEU A 50 8.08 19.76 -21.69
N ALA A 51 9.40 19.62 -21.77
CA ALA A 51 10.08 18.37 -21.51
C ALA A 51 9.84 17.88 -20.08
N SER A 52 9.82 18.77 -19.09
CA SER A 52 9.50 18.42 -17.70
C SER A 52 8.07 17.88 -17.52
N ILE A 53 7.10 18.46 -18.24
CA ILE A 53 5.71 17.97 -18.25
C ILE A 53 5.66 16.58 -18.87
N VAL A 54 6.32 16.40 -20.02
CA VAL A 54 6.34 15.10 -20.72
C VAL A 54 7.04 14.03 -19.89
N GLU A 55 8.15 14.34 -19.21
CA GLU A 55 8.82 13.41 -18.30
C GLU A 55 7.91 12.96 -17.17
N TYR A 56 7.19 13.89 -16.55
CA TYR A 56 6.19 13.54 -15.54
C TYR A 56 5.11 12.63 -16.13
N LEU A 57 4.59 12.93 -17.32
CA LEU A 57 3.59 12.07 -17.98
C LEU A 57 4.15 10.67 -18.29
N VAL A 58 5.43 10.57 -18.64
CA VAL A 58 6.13 9.30 -18.85
C VAL A 58 6.23 8.49 -17.56
N SER A 59 6.58 9.12 -16.43
CA SER A 59 6.71 8.40 -15.15
C SER A 59 5.37 7.89 -14.62
N ILE A 60 4.28 8.61 -14.89
CA ILE A 60 2.95 8.21 -14.42
C ILE A 60 2.17 7.33 -15.39
N ALA A 61 2.62 7.22 -16.64
CA ALA A 61 1.97 6.36 -17.61
C ALA A 61 2.02 4.91 -17.11
N PRO A 62 0.91 4.15 -17.20
CA PRO A 62 0.92 2.76 -16.77
C PRO A 62 2.04 2.02 -17.50
N SER A 63 2.99 1.47 -16.74
CA SER A 63 4.01 0.53 -17.23
C SER A 63 3.38 -0.83 -17.65
N GLU A 64 2.04 -0.90 -17.69
CA GLU A 64 1.18 -2.07 -17.83
C GLU A 64 1.10 -2.67 -19.25
N VAL A 65 2.04 -2.35 -20.14
CA VAL A 65 2.28 -3.19 -21.33
C VAL A 65 3.08 -4.47 -20.98
N SER A 66 3.17 -4.82 -19.68
CA SER A 66 3.84 -6.04 -19.20
C SER A 66 2.91 -7.17 -18.74
N MET A 67 1.57 -7.01 -18.81
CA MET A 67 0.63 -8.00 -18.25
C MET A 67 -0.32 -8.66 -19.26
N SER A 68 -0.10 -8.53 -20.58
CA SER A 68 -0.71 -9.48 -21.51
C SER A 68 0.08 -10.80 -21.49
N THR A 69 -0.57 -11.80 -20.91
CA THR A 69 -0.23 -13.21 -20.97
C THR A 69 -0.18 -13.68 -22.42
N GLU A 70 0.96 -13.56 -23.11
CA GLU A 70 1.23 -14.31 -24.35
C GLU A 70 2.75 -14.36 -24.62
N THR A 71 3.33 -15.52 -24.34
CA THR A 71 4.46 -16.12 -25.08
C THR A 71 5.56 -15.19 -25.63
N GLY A 72 6.41 -14.71 -24.73
CA GLY A 72 7.86 -15.02 -24.77
C GLY A 72 8.78 -14.53 -25.91
N SER A 73 8.34 -13.82 -26.96
CA SER A 73 9.28 -13.50 -28.07
C SER A 73 9.34 -12.06 -28.59
N ASN A 74 8.41 -11.14 -28.25
CA ASN A 74 8.41 -9.78 -28.83
C ASN A 74 8.39 -8.61 -27.82
N ARG A 75 9.01 -8.78 -26.63
CA ARG A 75 9.05 -7.76 -25.56
C ARG A 75 9.75 -6.42 -25.90
N ARG A 76 10.36 -6.26 -27.08
CA ARG A 76 11.07 -5.03 -27.46
C ARG A 76 10.20 -4.01 -28.21
N ASN A 77 9.06 -4.41 -28.78
CA ASN A 77 8.31 -3.56 -29.72
C ASN A 77 7.20 -2.70 -29.07
N HIS A 78 6.93 -2.88 -27.77
CA HIS A 78 5.89 -2.15 -27.04
C HIS A 78 6.44 -1.22 -25.94
N ARG A 79 7.72 -0.81 -26.04
CA ARG A 79 8.30 0.15 -25.09
C ARG A 79 8.01 1.59 -25.54
N GLY A 80 7.42 2.36 -24.64
CA GLY A 80 7.25 3.81 -24.77
C GLY A 80 5.85 4.27 -25.16
N LEU A 81 5.70 5.59 -25.22
CA LEU A 81 4.43 6.26 -25.46
C LEU A 81 4.31 6.74 -26.90
N ALA A 82 3.07 6.83 -27.37
CA ALA A 82 2.73 7.46 -28.63
C ALA A 82 2.43 8.93 -28.38
N PHE A 83 3.05 9.83 -29.15
CA PHE A 83 2.81 11.26 -29.07
C PHE A 83 2.09 11.73 -30.32
N LEU A 84 1.13 12.64 -30.17
CA LEU A 84 0.32 13.14 -31.27
C LEU A 84 0.26 14.67 -31.23
N ALA A 85 0.65 15.33 -32.31
CA ALA A 85 0.55 16.79 -32.44
C ALA A 85 -0.17 17.21 -33.73
N ASP A 86 -0.97 18.28 -33.64
CA ASP A 86 -1.57 18.91 -34.80
C ASP A 86 -0.86 20.21 -35.17
N PHE A 87 -0.08 20.17 -36.24
CA PHE A 87 0.69 21.31 -36.73
C PHE A 87 0.01 22.09 -37.86
N ARG A 88 -1.24 21.77 -38.22
CA ARG A 88 -1.97 22.42 -39.33
C ARG A 88 -2.06 23.94 -39.20
N ALA A 89 -2.13 24.45 -37.96
CA ALA A 89 -2.25 25.86 -37.64
C ALA A 89 -1.04 26.43 -36.86
N CYS A 90 0.07 25.69 -36.80
CA CYS A 90 1.21 26.03 -35.96
C CYS A 90 2.37 26.64 -36.78
N SER A 91 3.17 27.48 -36.11
CA SER A 91 4.40 28.06 -36.67
C SER A 91 5.60 27.12 -36.52
N GLN A 92 6.69 27.41 -37.26
CA GLN A 92 7.95 26.66 -37.13
C GLN A 92 8.54 26.69 -35.71
N SER A 93 8.36 27.81 -34.98
CA SER A 93 8.82 27.92 -33.59
C SER A 93 8.18 26.86 -32.69
N ILE A 94 6.87 26.60 -32.86
CA ILE A 94 6.13 25.58 -32.11
C ILE A 94 6.64 24.18 -32.43
N PHE A 95 6.92 23.89 -33.71
CA PHE A 95 7.47 22.58 -34.12
C PHE A 95 8.77 22.30 -33.35
N ARG A 96 9.65 23.30 -33.31
CA ARG A 96 10.94 23.19 -32.63
C ARG A 96 10.77 22.96 -31.14
N ILE A 97 9.88 23.69 -30.47
CA ILE A 97 9.62 23.50 -29.03
C ILE A 97 9.18 22.07 -28.72
N VAL A 98 8.21 21.54 -29.48
CA VAL A 98 7.69 20.17 -29.25
C VAL A 98 8.75 19.12 -29.55
N ILE A 99 9.43 19.22 -30.70
CA ILE A 99 10.44 18.24 -31.12
C ILE A 99 11.62 18.23 -30.14
N ASP A 100 12.18 19.41 -29.81
CA ASP A 100 13.31 19.52 -28.88
C ASP A 100 12.94 18.99 -27.48
N ALA A 101 11.70 19.19 -27.04
CA ALA A 101 11.21 18.63 -25.79
C ALA A 101 11.17 17.09 -25.83
N LEU A 102 10.60 16.50 -26.88
CA LEU A 102 10.55 15.03 -27.05
C LEU A 102 11.95 14.42 -27.17
N ASP A 103 12.87 15.06 -27.87
CA ASP A 103 14.27 14.64 -27.95
C ASP A 103 14.99 14.72 -26.61
N SER A 104 14.75 15.80 -25.85
CA SER A 104 15.27 15.94 -24.49
C SER A 104 14.78 14.82 -23.57
N VAL A 105 13.49 14.46 -23.65
CA VAL A 105 12.94 13.33 -22.87
C VAL A 105 13.54 12.01 -23.34
N GLN A 106 13.62 11.76 -24.65
CA GLN A 106 14.17 10.53 -25.20
C GLN A 106 15.66 10.35 -24.90
N SER A 107 16.44 11.44 -24.83
CA SER A 107 17.86 11.38 -24.45
C SER A 107 18.08 11.04 -22.98
N ARG A 108 17.19 11.51 -22.09
CA ARG A 108 17.22 11.25 -20.65
C ARG A 108 16.61 9.89 -20.28
N SER A 109 15.56 9.49 -20.97
CA SER A 109 14.88 8.20 -20.80
C SER A 109 14.71 7.50 -22.16
N PRO A 110 15.73 6.78 -22.63
CA PRO A 110 15.69 6.10 -23.93
C PRO A 110 14.56 5.08 -24.02
N GLY A 111 13.74 5.21 -25.07
CA GLY A 111 12.57 4.35 -25.31
C GLY A 111 11.28 4.83 -24.64
N SER A 112 11.28 6.00 -24.02
CA SER A 112 10.06 6.66 -23.49
C SER A 112 9.16 7.20 -24.60
N VAL A 113 9.75 7.71 -25.69
CA VAL A 113 9.07 8.15 -26.90
C VAL A 113 9.17 7.05 -27.95
N ALA A 114 8.08 6.33 -28.17
CA ALA A 114 8.06 5.23 -29.14
C ALA A 114 7.79 5.74 -30.56
N VAL A 115 6.74 6.55 -30.70
CA VAL A 115 6.29 7.09 -31.97
C VAL A 115 5.75 8.50 -31.80
N PHE A 116 5.99 9.34 -32.80
CA PHE A 116 5.43 10.68 -32.90
C PHE A 116 4.60 10.83 -34.18
N TYR A 117 3.29 10.96 -34.02
CA TYR A 117 2.32 11.26 -35.06
C TYR A 117 2.17 12.77 -35.19
N ALA A 118 2.44 13.32 -36.38
CA ALA A 118 2.33 14.75 -36.63
C ALA A 118 1.38 15.03 -37.80
N LEU A 119 0.26 15.70 -37.54
CA LEU A 119 -0.60 16.21 -38.61
C LEU A 119 0.08 17.40 -39.27
N MET A 120 0.33 17.30 -40.56
CA MET A 120 1.22 18.23 -41.26
C MET A 120 0.63 19.64 -41.39
N PRO A 121 1.48 20.69 -41.36
CA PRO A 121 1.06 22.04 -41.72
C PRO A 121 0.56 22.11 -43.16
N LYS A 122 -0.41 22.98 -43.42
CA LYS A 122 -0.96 23.19 -44.78
C LYS A 122 0.04 23.85 -45.73
N SER A 123 0.95 24.67 -45.20
CA SER A 123 2.00 25.31 -46.00
C SER A 123 3.08 24.30 -46.38
N LYS A 124 3.40 24.22 -47.68
CA LYS A 124 4.46 23.35 -48.21
C LYS A 124 5.83 23.68 -47.62
N GLU A 125 6.10 24.96 -47.33
CA GLU A 125 7.37 25.39 -46.75
C GLU A 125 7.51 24.94 -45.29
N LEU A 126 6.45 25.11 -44.50
CA LEU A 126 6.40 24.61 -43.13
C LEU A 126 6.46 23.09 -43.08
N ALA A 127 5.83 22.39 -44.03
CA ALA A 127 5.89 20.93 -44.11
C ALA A 127 7.31 20.43 -44.41
N LYS A 128 8.03 21.07 -45.34
CA LYS A 128 9.45 20.79 -45.61
C LYS A 128 10.32 21.07 -44.38
N SER A 129 10.05 22.16 -43.67
CA SER A 129 10.76 22.50 -42.43
C SER A 129 10.55 21.44 -41.34
N LEU A 130 9.31 20.99 -41.13
CA LEU A 130 8.98 19.91 -40.20
C LEU A 130 9.68 18.60 -40.58
N GLN A 131 9.63 18.20 -41.86
CA GLN A 131 10.34 17.03 -42.37
C GLN A 131 11.85 17.10 -42.11
N LYS A 132 12.45 18.27 -42.30
CA LYS A 132 13.87 18.49 -42.01
C LYS A 132 14.19 18.35 -40.51
N MET A 133 13.35 18.92 -39.64
CA MET A 133 13.55 18.85 -38.18
C MET A 133 13.41 17.43 -37.61
N LEU A 134 12.55 16.60 -38.23
CA LEU A 134 12.37 15.19 -37.86
C LEU A 134 13.38 14.25 -38.55
N GLY A 135 14.34 14.77 -39.32
CA GLY A 135 15.33 13.95 -40.04
C GLY A 135 14.74 13.11 -41.19
N LEU A 136 13.51 13.38 -41.61
CA LEU A 136 12.83 12.66 -42.68
C LEU A 136 13.16 13.23 -44.08
N TYR A 137 13.77 14.40 -44.13
CA TYR A 137 14.19 15.03 -45.37
C TYR A 137 15.53 14.46 -45.86
N GLN A 138 15.48 13.31 -46.53
CA GLN A 138 16.63 12.82 -47.30
C GLN A 138 16.60 13.47 -48.68
N LYS A 139 17.55 14.36 -48.97
CA LYS A 139 17.91 14.62 -50.37
C LYS A 139 18.28 13.28 -50.98
N LYS A 140 17.81 12.99 -52.19
CA LYS A 140 18.23 11.86 -53.04
C LYS A 140 19.76 11.90 -53.24
N THR A 141 20.53 11.46 -52.26
CA THR A 141 21.90 11.02 -52.48
C THR A 141 21.77 9.59 -52.96
N LEU A 142 21.87 9.44 -54.28
CA LEU A 142 21.92 8.17 -54.98
C LEU A 142 23.08 7.34 -54.37
N LEU A 143 22.76 6.12 -53.94
CA LEU A 143 23.60 4.96 -53.58
C LEU A 143 23.55 4.56 -52.09
N PRO A 144 22.98 3.37 -51.77
CA PRO A 144 23.08 2.78 -50.44
C PRO A 144 24.42 2.04 -50.29
N THR A 145 25.40 2.63 -49.61
CA THR A 145 26.56 1.89 -49.13
C THR A 145 26.17 1.08 -47.90
N ARG A 146 26.08 -0.24 -48.07
CA ARG A 146 26.01 -1.22 -46.97
C ARG A 146 27.14 -0.92 -45.97
N LYS A 147 26.79 -0.60 -44.71
CA LYS A 147 27.65 -0.13 -43.60
C LYS A 147 27.75 1.40 -43.38
N SER A 148 26.70 2.17 -43.64
CA SER A 148 26.63 3.51 -43.05
C SER A 148 26.42 3.41 -41.54
N ALA A 149 27.32 4.00 -40.76
CA ALA A 149 27.14 4.27 -39.33
C ALA A 149 25.74 4.86 -39.05
N PRO A 150 25.18 4.70 -37.83
CA PRO A 150 23.93 5.38 -37.47
C PRO A 150 24.08 6.86 -37.80
N ASP A 151 23.17 7.38 -38.63
CA ASP A 151 23.17 8.79 -39.03
C ASP A 151 23.17 9.63 -37.73
N PRO A 152 24.14 10.53 -37.52
CA PRO A 152 24.17 11.38 -36.32
C PRO A 152 22.92 12.27 -36.19
N ASN A 153 22.13 12.42 -37.27
CA ASN A 153 20.84 13.10 -37.27
C ASN A 153 19.62 12.16 -37.19
N ALA A 154 19.82 10.83 -37.14
CA ALA A 154 18.72 9.90 -36.90
C ALA A 154 18.21 10.10 -35.48
N ARG A 155 17.07 10.78 -35.37
CA ARG A 155 16.34 10.96 -34.11
C ARG A 155 16.01 9.59 -33.52
N SER A 156 16.06 9.50 -32.20
CA SER A 156 15.96 8.25 -31.44
C SER A 156 14.53 7.69 -31.31
N PHE A 157 13.53 8.29 -31.98
CA PHE A 157 12.14 7.83 -31.98
C PHE A 157 11.52 7.86 -33.40
N GLN A 158 10.54 7.00 -33.65
CA GLN A 158 9.86 6.91 -34.94
C GLN A 158 8.96 8.13 -35.15
N SER A 159 9.00 8.74 -36.34
CA SER A 159 8.11 9.86 -36.70
C SER A 159 7.23 9.50 -37.89
N VAL A 160 5.93 9.79 -37.80
CA VAL A 160 4.93 9.52 -38.84
C VAL A 160 4.23 10.84 -39.18
N LEU A 161 4.39 11.27 -40.44
CA LEU A 161 3.76 12.48 -40.95
C LEU A 161 2.42 12.15 -41.58
N LEU A 162 1.38 12.83 -41.13
CA LEU A 162 0.00 12.57 -41.53
C LEU A 162 -0.56 13.82 -42.24
N PRO A 163 -0.93 13.75 -43.52
CA PRO A 163 -1.50 14.88 -44.25
C PRO A 163 -2.95 15.18 -43.83
N SER A 164 -3.64 14.22 -43.20
CA SER A 164 -5.03 14.39 -42.76
C SER A 164 -5.33 13.59 -41.48
N SER A 165 -6.37 14.01 -40.77
CA SER A 165 -6.90 13.26 -39.60
C SER A 165 -7.47 11.90 -39.99
N GLN A 166 -7.82 11.67 -41.26
CA GLN A 166 -8.33 10.37 -41.71
C GLN A 166 -7.23 9.29 -41.72
N GLU A 167 -6.00 9.67 -42.07
CA GLU A 167 -4.85 8.75 -42.03
C GLU A 167 -4.44 8.40 -40.61
N LEU A 168 -4.67 9.30 -39.64
CA LEU A 168 -4.46 9.01 -38.23
C LEU A 168 -5.30 7.80 -37.76
N TYR A 169 -6.48 7.57 -38.35
CA TYR A 169 -7.35 6.45 -37.98
C TYR A 169 -6.77 5.07 -38.31
N GLN A 170 -5.74 5.01 -39.16
CA GLN A 170 -5.00 3.77 -39.42
C GLN A 170 -4.11 3.38 -38.23
N PHE A 171 -3.73 4.36 -37.40
CA PHE A 171 -2.83 4.18 -36.27
C PHE A 171 -3.54 4.27 -34.92
N VAL A 172 -4.58 5.08 -34.80
CA VAL A 172 -5.33 5.29 -33.56
C VAL A 172 -6.83 5.30 -33.86
N SER A 173 -7.59 4.42 -33.20
CA SER A 173 -9.05 4.37 -33.37
C SER A 173 -9.71 5.70 -32.97
N LYS A 174 -10.82 6.06 -33.63
CA LYS A 174 -11.60 7.27 -33.30
C LYS A 174 -12.03 7.32 -31.83
N ALA A 175 -12.34 6.16 -31.24
CA ALA A 175 -12.74 6.07 -29.83
C ALA A 175 -11.61 6.45 -28.85
N ASN A 176 -10.34 6.40 -29.31
CA ASN A 176 -9.15 6.71 -28.52
C ASN A 176 -8.58 8.11 -28.83
N LEU A 177 -9.25 8.89 -29.68
CA LEU A 177 -8.81 10.22 -30.09
C LEU A 177 -9.74 11.30 -29.56
N MET A 178 -9.17 12.43 -29.15
CA MET A 178 -9.97 13.59 -28.77
C MET A 178 -10.68 14.22 -29.98
N PRO A 179 -11.76 14.99 -29.77
CA PRO A 179 -12.44 15.74 -30.83
C PRO A 179 -11.53 16.67 -31.63
N ASP A 180 -10.51 17.26 -30.99
CA ASP A 180 -9.50 18.12 -31.67
C ASP A 180 -8.75 17.38 -32.79
N PHE A 181 -8.69 16.05 -32.72
CA PHE A 181 -8.06 15.18 -33.72
C PHE A 181 -9.07 14.40 -34.57
N GLY A 182 -10.38 14.70 -34.44
CA GLY A 182 -11.47 14.04 -35.16
C GLY A 182 -12.00 12.75 -34.52
N GLY A 183 -11.68 12.50 -33.24
CA GLY A 183 -12.19 11.35 -32.50
C GLY A 183 -13.42 11.65 -31.63
N SER A 184 -13.77 10.68 -30.79
CA SER A 184 -14.94 10.71 -29.90
C SER A 184 -14.60 10.51 -28.41
N LEU A 185 -13.31 10.47 -28.05
CA LEU A 185 -12.87 10.31 -26.67
C LEU A 185 -13.19 11.57 -25.87
N ASN A 186 -14.07 11.45 -24.88
CA ASN A 186 -14.35 12.54 -23.96
C ASN A 186 -13.19 12.66 -22.95
N TYR A 187 -12.54 13.82 -22.94
CA TYR A 187 -11.44 14.11 -22.02
C TYR A 187 -11.62 15.52 -21.45
N ASP A 188 -11.71 15.58 -20.12
CA ASP A 188 -11.68 16.82 -19.35
C ASP A 188 -10.37 16.87 -18.55
N HIS A 189 -9.50 17.80 -18.94
CA HIS A 189 -8.20 17.97 -18.31
C HIS A 189 -8.30 18.40 -16.84
N GLN A 190 -9.25 19.26 -16.49
CA GLN A 190 -9.40 19.77 -15.13
C GLN A 190 -9.94 18.69 -14.20
N ALA A 191 -10.91 17.89 -14.68
CA ALA A 191 -11.40 16.74 -13.93
C ALA A 191 -10.30 15.69 -13.72
N TRP A 192 -9.51 15.39 -14.77
CA TRP A 192 -8.37 14.48 -14.66
C TRP A 192 -7.32 14.99 -13.66
N MET A 193 -7.00 16.28 -13.68
CA MET A 193 -6.05 16.88 -12.73
C MET A 193 -6.53 16.81 -11.29
N LYS A 194 -7.82 17.02 -11.03
CA LYS A 194 -8.41 16.88 -9.69
C LYS A 194 -8.29 15.44 -9.18
N LEU A 195 -8.71 14.47 -10.00
CA LEU A 195 -8.56 13.05 -9.68
C LEU A 195 -7.11 12.69 -9.41
N ARG A 196 -6.18 13.14 -10.27
CA ARG A 196 -4.75 12.88 -10.12
C ARG A 196 -4.21 13.42 -8.80
N THR A 197 -4.55 14.65 -8.47
CA THR A 197 -4.08 15.30 -7.23
C THR A 197 -4.57 14.56 -5.99
N GLN A 198 -5.85 14.16 -5.97
CA GLN A 198 -6.42 13.35 -4.90
C GLN A 198 -5.71 11.99 -4.79
N PHE A 199 -5.45 11.35 -5.94
CA PHE A 199 -4.76 10.06 -6.00
C PHE A 199 -3.32 10.16 -5.47
N ASP A 200 -2.54 11.14 -5.93
CA ASP A 200 -1.16 11.35 -5.47
C ASP A 200 -1.09 11.67 -3.97
N THR A 201 -2.08 12.42 -3.46
CA THR A 201 -2.19 12.70 -2.01
C THR A 201 -2.44 11.42 -1.22
N LEU A 202 -3.38 10.58 -1.67
CA LEU A 202 -3.65 9.30 -1.01
C LEU A 202 -2.44 8.36 -1.10
N LEU A 203 -1.74 8.33 -2.24
CA LEU A 203 -0.54 7.52 -2.38
C LEU A 203 0.51 7.92 -1.34
N ALA A 204 0.76 9.23 -1.18
CA ALA A 204 1.70 9.73 -0.17
C ALA A 204 1.28 9.37 1.27
N GLU A 205 -0.02 9.47 1.59
CA GLU A 205 -0.55 9.07 2.90
C GLU A 205 -0.36 7.57 3.15
N VAL A 206 -0.68 6.72 2.17
CA VAL A 206 -0.50 5.26 2.31
C VAL A 206 0.97 4.90 2.47
N THR A 207 1.88 5.58 1.76
CA THR A 207 3.32 5.38 1.92
C THR A 207 3.80 5.79 3.32
N ASP A 208 3.37 6.95 3.84
CA ASP A 208 3.69 7.38 5.22
C ASP A 208 3.20 6.36 6.26
N ILE A 209 1.98 5.83 6.09
CA ILE A 209 1.44 4.78 6.94
C ILE A 209 2.29 3.51 6.86
N ALA A 210 2.66 3.08 5.65
CA ALA A 210 3.48 1.90 5.45
C ALA A 210 4.87 2.04 6.10
N ASP A 211 5.48 3.22 6.04
CA ASP A 211 6.78 3.51 6.66
C ASP A 211 6.71 3.48 8.19
N ARG A 212 5.59 3.91 8.77
CA ARG A 212 5.37 3.98 10.22
C ARG A 212 4.78 2.70 10.81
N ALA A 213 4.18 1.86 9.99
CA ALA A 213 3.54 0.60 10.39
C ALA A 213 4.47 -0.34 11.19
N PRO A 214 5.75 -0.54 10.84
CA PRO A 214 6.64 -1.41 11.62
C PRO A 214 6.79 -0.97 13.08
N ALA A 215 6.99 0.34 13.31
CA ALA A 215 7.13 0.89 14.66
C ALA A 215 5.84 0.75 15.48
N ALA A 216 4.67 0.90 14.84
CA ALA A 216 3.37 0.65 15.46
C ALA A 216 3.19 -0.82 15.85
N VAL A 217 3.53 -1.75 14.95
CA VAL A 217 3.49 -3.20 15.20
C VAL A 217 4.42 -3.59 16.35
N ASP A 218 5.63 -3.03 16.40
CA ASP A 218 6.59 -3.27 17.48
C ASP A 218 6.10 -2.72 18.82
N SER A 219 5.47 -1.55 18.81
CA SER A 219 4.85 -0.96 20.00
C SER A 219 3.74 -1.84 20.56
N LEU A 220 2.92 -2.44 19.71
CA LEU A 220 1.90 -3.40 20.12
C LEU A 220 2.49 -4.75 20.56
N ALA A 221 3.61 -5.18 19.98
CA ALA A 221 4.30 -6.39 20.42
C ALA A 221 4.85 -6.25 21.85
N ARG A 222 5.36 -5.07 22.22
CA ARG A 222 5.87 -4.78 23.57
C ARG A 222 4.80 -4.81 24.65
N LEU A 223 3.54 -4.49 24.32
CA LEU A 223 2.42 -4.59 25.26
C LEU A 223 2.28 -5.99 25.87
N LYS A 224 2.56 -7.01 25.06
CA LYS A 224 2.54 -8.40 25.50
C LYS A 224 3.72 -8.74 26.40
N ASP A 225 4.90 -8.17 26.14
CA ASP A 225 6.11 -8.49 26.90
C ASP A 225 6.07 -7.84 28.30
N ASN A 226 5.54 -6.62 28.42
CA ASN A 226 5.39 -5.90 29.69
C ASN A 226 4.44 -6.59 30.70
N GLN A 227 3.54 -7.45 30.23
CA GLN A 227 2.66 -8.22 31.11
C GLN A 227 3.38 -9.36 31.84
N SER A 228 4.31 -10.01 31.14
CA SER A 228 5.02 -11.17 31.65
C SER A 228 5.98 -10.81 32.79
N GLU A 229 6.38 -9.55 32.92
CA GLU A 229 7.28 -9.06 33.97
C GLU A 229 6.53 -8.65 35.25
N ASN A 230 5.28 -8.16 35.12
CA ASN A 230 4.48 -7.66 36.24
C ASN A 230 3.39 -8.63 36.74
N GLY A 231 3.12 -9.72 36.02
CA GLY A 231 2.03 -10.68 36.31
C GLY A 231 2.18 -11.51 37.60
N GLY A 232 3.19 -11.24 38.43
CA GLY A 232 3.38 -11.92 39.71
C GLY A 232 2.38 -11.49 40.78
N GLU A 233 2.15 -10.18 40.95
CA GLU A 233 1.60 -9.64 42.21
C GLU A 233 0.38 -8.73 42.06
N ALA A 234 -0.15 -8.60 40.85
CA ALA A 234 -1.25 -7.67 40.56
C ALA A 234 -2.61 -8.20 41.04
N GLY A 235 -3.30 -7.41 41.88
CA GLY A 235 -4.71 -7.64 42.23
C GLY A 235 -5.67 -7.38 41.06
N GLU A 236 -6.96 -7.72 41.23
CA GLU A 236 -8.01 -7.58 40.19
C GLU A 236 -8.13 -6.14 39.66
N ALA A 237 -8.00 -5.15 40.54
CA ALA A 237 -7.98 -3.73 40.18
C ALA A 237 -6.79 -3.36 39.27
N SER A 238 -5.60 -3.95 39.50
CA SER A 238 -4.40 -3.70 38.70
C SER A 238 -4.45 -4.36 37.33
N LEU A 239 -5.14 -5.51 37.21
CA LEU A 239 -5.42 -6.17 35.94
C LEU A 239 -6.42 -5.37 35.10
N GLN A 240 -7.46 -4.83 35.73
CA GLN A 240 -8.44 -3.97 35.06
C GLN A 240 -7.79 -2.66 34.59
N GLU A 241 -6.94 -2.04 35.41
CA GLU A 241 -6.17 -0.85 35.02
C GLU A 241 -5.19 -1.14 33.87
N SER A 242 -4.52 -2.29 33.89
CA SER A 242 -3.64 -2.74 32.80
C SER A 242 -4.40 -2.99 31.49
N ALA A 243 -5.62 -3.56 31.56
CA ALA A 243 -6.47 -3.77 30.40
C ALA A 243 -6.92 -2.44 29.77
N HIS A 244 -7.35 -1.47 30.58
CA HIS A 244 -7.71 -0.13 30.09
C HIS A 244 -6.49 0.58 29.51
N GLY A 245 -5.35 0.56 30.20
CA GLY A 245 -4.12 1.19 29.69
C GLY A 245 -3.62 0.58 28.38
N MET A 246 -3.80 -0.73 28.19
CA MET A 246 -3.49 -1.38 26.93
C MET A 246 -4.47 -0.97 25.83
N GLN A 247 -5.77 -0.95 26.10
CA GLN A 247 -6.79 -0.51 25.15
C GLN A 247 -6.52 0.93 24.69
N ASP A 248 -6.16 1.81 25.62
CA ASP A 248 -5.77 3.20 25.31
C ASP A 248 -4.49 3.26 24.47
N GLN A 249 -3.52 2.39 24.73
CA GLN A 249 -2.31 2.32 23.91
C GLN A 249 -2.60 1.81 22.50
N PHE A 250 -3.48 0.81 22.36
CA PHE A 250 -3.92 0.32 21.06
C PHE A 250 -4.64 1.41 20.27
N GLN A 251 -5.62 2.08 20.88
CA GLN A 251 -6.33 3.19 20.25
C GLN A 251 -5.39 4.33 19.86
N ARG A 252 -4.41 4.67 20.70
CA ARG A 252 -3.40 5.69 20.36
C ARG A 252 -2.54 5.28 19.18
N VAL A 253 -2.06 4.04 19.14
CA VAL A 253 -1.22 3.54 18.04
C VAL A 253 -2.01 3.51 16.73
N THR A 254 -3.23 3.00 16.73
CA THR A 254 -4.07 2.95 15.53
C THR A 254 -4.53 4.33 15.07
N ALA A 255 -4.92 5.20 16.00
CA ALA A 255 -5.27 6.59 15.69
C ALA A 255 -4.08 7.37 15.15
N SER A 256 -2.87 7.15 15.70
CA SER A 256 -1.67 7.83 15.21
C SER A 256 -1.43 7.53 13.74
N LEU A 257 -1.61 6.28 13.31
CA LEU A 257 -1.44 5.86 11.92
C LEU A 257 -2.48 6.49 10.98
N GLY A 258 -3.63 6.96 11.46
CA GLY A 258 -4.68 7.50 10.58
C GLY A 258 -5.27 6.47 9.61
N LEU A 259 -5.07 5.16 9.90
CA LEU A 259 -5.36 4.06 9.00
C LEU A 259 -6.82 4.05 8.52
N GLU A 260 -7.76 4.25 9.43
CA GLU A 260 -9.19 4.21 9.10
C GLU A 260 -9.61 5.40 8.22
N ALA A 261 -9.12 6.60 8.52
CA ALA A 261 -9.45 7.79 7.73
C ALA A 261 -8.89 7.69 6.30
N THR A 262 -7.64 7.23 6.14
CA THR A 262 -7.06 7.02 4.81
C THR A 262 -7.74 5.87 4.06
N SER A 263 -8.08 4.77 4.74
CA SER A 263 -8.82 3.65 4.15
C SER A 263 -10.21 4.08 3.66
N GLU A 264 -10.93 4.87 4.44
CA GLU A 264 -12.24 5.41 4.05
C GLU A 264 -12.11 6.30 2.80
N ARG A 265 -11.11 7.19 2.75
CA ARG A 265 -10.88 8.04 1.58
C ARG A 265 -10.49 7.26 0.34
N VAL A 266 -9.68 6.20 0.47
CA VAL A 266 -9.36 5.29 -0.65
C VAL A 266 -10.64 4.62 -1.15
N ALA A 267 -11.48 4.11 -0.25
CA ALA A 267 -12.75 3.48 -0.60
C ALA A 267 -13.72 4.46 -1.29
N GLN A 268 -13.81 5.71 -0.80
CA GLN A 268 -14.64 6.76 -1.40
C GLN A 268 -14.16 7.10 -2.82
N LEU A 269 -12.86 7.29 -3.02
CA LEU A 269 -12.31 7.57 -4.34
C LEU A 269 -12.49 6.37 -5.28
N LEU A 270 -12.29 5.15 -4.78
CA LEU A 270 -12.51 3.91 -5.54
C LEU A 270 -13.96 3.78 -6.00
N ALA A 271 -14.93 4.05 -5.12
CA ALA A 271 -16.35 4.06 -5.47
C ALA A 271 -16.64 5.12 -6.55
N ALA A 272 -16.07 6.33 -6.39
CA ALA A 272 -16.21 7.40 -7.37
C ALA A 272 -15.60 7.05 -8.74
N CYS A 273 -14.52 6.27 -8.79
CA CYS A 273 -13.93 5.80 -10.04
C CYS A 273 -14.69 4.63 -10.67
N LYS A 274 -15.29 3.73 -9.88
CA LYS A 274 -16.09 2.60 -10.37
C LYS A 274 -17.42 3.06 -10.98
N GLU A 275 -18.05 4.07 -10.37
CA GLU A 275 -19.33 4.61 -10.83
C GLU A 275 -19.24 6.11 -11.14
N PRO A 276 -18.43 6.53 -12.13
CA PRO A 276 -18.12 7.94 -12.34
C PRO A 276 -19.36 8.79 -12.65
N ALA A 277 -20.39 8.22 -13.27
CA ALA A 277 -21.64 8.93 -13.54
C ALA A 277 -22.34 9.46 -12.26
N ASN A 278 -22.21 8.72 -11.16
CA ASN A 278 -22.91 8.99 -9.90
C ASN A 278 -22.19 10.06 -9.06
N HIS A 279 -20.90 10.30 -9.31
CA HIS A 279 -20.08 11.19 -8.50
C HIS A 279 -19.70 12.47 -9.27
N PRO A 280 -19.96 13.67 -8.73
CA PRO A 280 -19.73 14.93 -9.46
C PRO A 280 -18.26 15.15 -9.83
N GLU A 281 -17.33 14.62 -9.03
CA GLU A 281 -15.89 14.82 -9.21
C GLU A 281 -15.32 14.00 -10.37
N THR A 282 -15.89 12.84 -10.66
CA THR A 282 -15.43 11.90 -11.70
C THR A 282 -16.38 11.82 -12.90
N ARG A 283 -17.57 12.45 -12.83
CA ARG A 283 -18.58 12.45 -13.91
C ARG A 283 -18.05 12.87 -15.27
N ALA A 284 -17.19 13.89 -15.30
CA ALA A 284 -16.58 14.36 -16.55
C ALA A 284 -15.65 13.32 -17.21
N LEU A 285 -15.20 12.33 -16.44
CA LEU A 285 -14.35 11.22 -16.88
C LEU A 285 -15.15 9.93 -17.12
N ALA A 286 -16.50 9.98 -17.06
CA ALA A 286 -17.32 8.80 -17.29
C ALA A 286 -17.06 8.20 -18.69
N GLY A 287 -16.76 6.91 -18.74
CA GLY A 287 -16.40 6.20 -19.97
C GLY A 287 -14.96 6.42 -20.46
N ASN A 288 -14.14 7.18 -19.74
CA ASN A 288 -12.73 7.37 -20.07
C ASN A 288 -11.88 6.16 -19.61
N SER A 289 -11.04 5.64 -20.50
CA SER A 289 -10.16 4.50 -20.26
C SER A 289 -9.09 4.74 -19.19
N LEU A 290 -8.78 6.00 -18.85
CA LEU A 290 -7.85 6.36 -17.76
C LEU A 290 -8.31 5.82 -16.41
N LEU A 291 -9.62 5.72 -16.17
CA LEU A 291 -10.13 5.34 -14.85
C LEU A 291 -9.73 3.91 -14.46
N ARG A 292 -9.60 3.00 -15.43
CA ARG A 292 -9.33 1.58 -15.14
C ARG A 292 -7.99 1.37 -14.41
N PRO A 293 -6.84 1.87 -14.89
CA PRO A 293 -5.60 1.82 -14.13
C PRO A 293 -5.68 2.44 -12.72
N TYR A 294 -6.45 3.53 -12.54
CA TYR A 294 -6.66 4.13 -11.22
C TYR A 294 -7.46 3.20 -10.31
N ILE A 295 -8.53 2.59 -10.79
CA ILE A 295 -9.34 1.62 -10.04
C ILE A 295 -8.46 0.46 -9.57
N GLU A 296 -7.70 -0.15 -10.48
CA GLU A 296 -6.84 -1.30 -10.17
C GLU A 296 -5.77 -0.92 -9.14
N ARG A 297 -5.19 0.28 -9.22
CA ARG A 297 -4.20 0.75 -8.24
C ARG A 297 -4.84 1.09 -6.89
N LEU A 298 -6.02 1.71 -6.88
CA LEU A 298 -6.78 1.99 -5.65
C LEU A 298 -7.21 0.70 -4.94
N GLU A 299 -7.61 -0.34 -5.66
CA GLU A 299 -7.91 -1.66 -5.08
C GLU A 299 -6.68 -2.28 -4.41
N ARG A 300 -5.50 -2.18 -5.04
CA ARG A 300 -4.24 -2.61 -4.43
C ARG A 300 -3.90 -1.82 -3.17
N LEU A 301 -4.11 -0.49 -3.17
CA LEU A 301 -3.89 0.34 -1.99
C LEU A 301 -4.86 -0.03 -0.86
N GLN A 302 -6.15 -0.22 -1.17
CA GLN A 302 -7.16 -0.64 -0.21
C GLN A 302 -6.77 -1.98 0.44
N ALA A 303 -6.40 -2.98 -0.37
CA ALA A 303 -5.97 -4.28 0.13
C ALA A 303 -4.76 -4.19 1.07
N LYS A 304 -3.77 -3.35 0.75
CA LYS A 304 -2.61 -3.11 1.63
C LYS A 304 -3.02 -2.52 2.99
N LEU A 305 -3.94 -1.57 3.01
CA LEU A 305 -4.44 -0.99 4.26
C LEU A 305 -5.24 -2.00 5.07
N ASP A 306 -6.05 -2.83 4.41
CA ASP A 306 -6.82 -3.90 5.05
C ASP A 306 -5.92 -4.97 5.68
N GLU A 307 -4.83 -5.37 4.99
CA GLU A 307 -3.81 -6.29 5.53
C GLU A 307 -3.14 -5.71 6.78
N LEU A 308 -2.75 -4.43 6.74
CA LEU A 308 -2.17 -3.76 7.90
C LEU A 308 -3.16 -3.69 9.07
N ARG A 309 -4.44 -3.39 8.80
CA ARG A 309 -5.50 -3.39 9.81
C ARG A 309 -5.60 -4.75 10.49
N GLN A 310 -5.66 -5.83 9.71
CA GLN A 310 -5.73 -7.19 10.23
C GLN A 310 -4.50 -7.53 11.08
N LEU A 311 -3.31 -7.15 10.62
CA LEU A 311 -2.08 -7.38 11.37
C LEU A 311 -2.11 -6.69 12.74
N LEU A 312 -2.53 -5.43 12.82
CA LEU A 312 -2.63 -4.70 14.08
C LEU A 312 -3.68 -5.31 15.01
N GLN A 313 -4.83 -5.71 14.48
CA GLN A 313 -5.88 -6.41 15.25
C GLN A 313 -5.40 -7.76 15.78
N ASP A 314 -4.63 -8.51 15.00
CA ASP A 314 -4.07 -9.79 15.44
C ASP A 314 -3.03 -9.61 16.54
N LYS A 315 -2.21 -8.56 16.49
CA LYS A 315 -1.28 -8.21 17.57
C LYS A 315 -2.03 -7.82 18.83
N TRP A 316 -3.10 -7.04 18.71
CA TRP A 316 -3.98 -6.71 19.82
C TRP A 316 -4.58 -7.95 20.48
N LYS A 317 -5.24 -8.82 19.70
CA LYS A 317 -5.86 -10.05 20.22
C LYS A 317 -4.85 -10.96 20.91
N GLN A 318 -3.60 -10.99 20.45
CA GLN A 318 -2.52 -11.73 21.10
C GLN A 318 -2.11 -11.15 22.44
N ALA A 319 -2.12 -9.82 22.59
CA ALA A 319 -1.81 -9.14 23.86
C ALA A 319 -2.98 -9.25 24.85
N GLU A 320 -4.21 -9.11 24.39
CA GLU A 320 -5.43 -9.28 25.18
C GLU A 320 -5.57 -10.72 25.72
N ALA A 321 -5.29 -11.73 24.90
CA ALA A 321 -5.25 -13.11 25.34
C ALA A 321 -4.16 -13.37 26.41
N GLY A 322 -3.07 -12.59 26.41
CA GLY A 322 -2.05 -12.60 27.46
C GLY A 322 -2.62 -12.15 28.80
N LEU A 323 -3.30 -11.00 28.83
CA LEU A 323 -3.93 -10.46 30.05
C LEU A 323 -4.92 -11.45 30.68
N LEU A 324 -5.75 -12.10 29.86
CA LEU A 324 -6.75 -13.05 30.37
C LEU A 324 -6.10 -14.27 31.04
N VAL A 325 -4.93 -14.69 30.57
CA VAL A 325 -4.17 -15.78 31.18
C VAL A 325 -3.53 -15.32 32.49
N ASP A 326 -2.96 -14.13 32.51
CA ASP A 326 -2.31 -13.57 33.69
C ASP A 326 -3.33 -13.28 34.81
N GLY A 327 -4.52 -12.79 34.47
CA GLY A 327 -5.60 -12.61 35.44
C GLY A 327 -6.02 -13.92 36.11
N ARG A 328 -6.20 -14.98 35.32
CA ARG A 328 -6.50 -16.32 35.85
C ARG A 328 -5.37 -16.85 36.73
N LEU A 329 -4.11 -16.60 36.38
CA LEU A 329 -2.96 -16.98 37.22
C LEU A 329 -2.96 -16.24 38.55
N GLY A 330 -3.30 -14.95 38.56
CA GLY A 330 -3.45 -14.14 39.78
C GLY A 330 -4.52 -14.71 40.72
N ASP A 331 -5.68 -15.08 40.18
CA ASP A 331 -6.76 -15.72 40.96
C ASP A 331 -6.30 -17.03 41.60
N TYR A 332 -5.60 -17.88 40.83
CA TYR A 332 -5.06 -19.12 41.37
C TYR A 332 -4.00 -18.88 42.45
N ARG A 333 -3.13 -17.88 42.29
CA ARG A 333 -2.12 -17.53 43.31
C ARG A 333 -2.79 -17.07 44.60
N ARG A 334 -3.86 -16.27 44.51
CA ARG A 334 -4.64 -15.83 45.68
C ARG A 334 -5.30 -17.01 46.40
N SER A 335 -5.96 -17.90 45.66
CA SER A 335 -6.55 -19.11 46.26
C SER A 335 -5.52 -20.02 46.93
N VAL A 336 -4.29 -20.09 46.39
CA VAL A 336 -3.19 -20.86 47.01
C VAL A 336 -2.70 -20.18 48.29
N LEU A 337 -2.57 -18.86 48.32
CA LEU A 337 -2.19 -18.10 49.52
C LEU A 337 -3.25 -18.21 50.62
N GLU A 338 -4.53 -18.03 50.29
CA GLU A 338 -5.64 -18.21 51.22
C GLU A 338 -5.66 -19.62 51.83
N LEU A 339 -5.32 -20.62 51.02
CA LEU A 339 -5.22 -22.00 51.47
C LEU A 339 -3.98 -22.24 52.34
N GLY A 340 -2.86 -21.58 52.05
CA GLY A 340 -1.67 -21.55 52.91
C GLY A 340 -1.94 -20.92 54.27
N ASP A 341 -2.59 -19.76 54.29
CA ASP A 341 -3.00 -19.07 55.52
C ASP A 341 -4.03 -19.87 56.32
N TRP A 342 -4.92 -20.58 55.61
CA TRP A 342 -5.83 -21.52 56.25
C TRP A 342 -5.07 -22.69 56.87
N LEU A 343 -4.11 -23.29 56.16
CA LEU A 343 -3.29 -24.40 56.66
C LEU A 343 -2.45 -23.99 57.88
N ASP A 344 -1.87 -22.79 57.89
CA ASP A 344 -1.07 -22.29 59.02
C ASP A 344 -1.94 -22.00 60.25
N ARG A 345 -3.14 -21.40 60.05
CA ARG A 345 -4.13 -21.25 61.13
C ARG A 345 -4.60 -22.59 61.67
N TRP A 346 -4.82 -23.54 60.75
CA TRP A 346 -5.29 -24.88 61.06
C TRP A 346 -4.23 -25.70 61.82
N SER A 347 -2.97 -25.68 61.41
CA SER A 347 -1.89 -26.38 62.09
C SER A 347 -1.69 -25.87 63.52
N LYS A 348 -1.82 -24.56 63.73
CA LYS A 348 -1.79 -23.93 65.06
C LYS A 348 -2.97 -24.39 65.93
N GLU A 349 -4.17 -24.52 65.36
CA GLU A 349 -5.36 -24.99 66.08
C GLU A 349 -5.28 -26.48 66.43
N VAL A 350 -4.79 -27.32 65.52
CA VAL A 350 -4.55 -28.75 65.78
C VAL A 350 -3.47 -28.94 66.84
N ALA A 351 -2.36 -28.19 66.78
CA ALA A 351 -1.30 -28.25 67.80
C ALA A 351 -1.84 -27.93 69.21
N LYS A 352 -2.74 -26.94 69.34
CA LYS A 352 -3.40 -26.62 70.62
C LYS A 352 -4.32 -27.74 71.12
N ARG A 353 -4.98 -28.46 70.22
CA ARG A 353 -5.94 -29.52 70.57
C ARG A 353 -5.28 -30.87 70.86
N VAL A 354 -4.10 -31.11 70.30
CA VAL A 354 -3.32 -32.34 70.54
C VAL A 354 -2.61 -32.29 71.91
N ASP A 355 -2.41 -31.11 72.50
CA ASP A 355 -1.68 -30.95 73.78
C ASP A 355 -2.49 -31.23 75.05
N THR A 356 -3.68 -31.86 74.97
CA THR A 356 -4.44 -32.21 76.18
C THR A 356 -5.24 -33.52 76.04
N ARG A 357 -4.71 -34.60 76.63
CA ARG A 357 -5.33 -35.44 77.70
C ARG A 357 -4.83 -36.88 77.68
N SER A 358 -4.35 -37.33 78.84
CA SER A 358 -4.23 -38.74 79.21
C SER A 358 -5.60 -39.41 79.06
N ILE A 359 -5.73 -40.32 78.09
CA ILE A 359 -6.97 -41.05 77.81
C ILE A 359 -7.03 -42.25 78.76
N ALA A 360 -7.87 -42.17 79.80
CA ALA A 360 -7.96 -43.19 80.84
C ALA A 360 -8.99 -44.30 80.57
N ASN A 361 -9.80 -44.23 79.49
CA ASN A 361 -10.83 -45.24 79.22
C ASN A 361 -11.16 -45.40 77.72
N GLN A 362 -11.58 -46.62 77.31
CA GLN A 362 -11.76 -47.01 75.89
C GLN A 362 -12.92 -46.25 75.21
N GLN A 363 -14.03 -46.00 75.92
CA GLN A 363 -15.15 -45.20 75.40
C GLN A 363 -14.72 -43.74 75.12
N MET A 364 -13.90 -43.16 76.00
CA MET A 364 -13.35 -41.81 75.80
C MET A 364 -12.35 -41.75 74.65
N ALA A 365 -11.68 -42.87 74.35
CA ALA A 365 -10.81 -42.98 73.18
C ALA A 365 -11.63 -43.00 71.87
N GLU A 366 -12.78 -43.67 71.85
CA GLU A 366 -13.67 -43.71 70.69
C GLU A 366 -14.38 -42.36 70.46
N ASP A 367 -14.89 -41.72 71.51
CA ASP A 367 -15.46 -40.37 71.42
C ASP A 367 -14.40 -39.34 70.99
N ALA A 368 -13.16 -39.46 71.48
CA ALA A 368 -12.05 -38.63 71.04
C ALA A 368 -11.69 -38.89 69.58
N ARG A 369 -11.73 -40.14 69.11
CA ARG A 369 -11.50 -40.51 67.70
C ARG A 369 -12.58 -39.96 66.80
N GLU A 370 -13.87 -40.09 67.14
CA GLU A 370 -14.95 -39.56 66.31
C GLU A 370 -14.96 -38.02 66.31
N LYS A 371 -14.68 -37.41 67.46
CA LYS A 371 -14.48 -35.95 67.55
C LYS A 371 -13.29 -35.50 66.71
N MET A 372 -12.19 -36.24 66.68
CA MET A 372 -11.04 -35.96 65.81
C MET A 372 -11.37 -36.23 64.33
N ARG A 373 -12.22 -37.21 64.03
CA ARG A 373 -12.70 -37.50 62.67
C ARG A 373 -13.51 -36.33 62.10
N ILE A 374 -14.53 -35.89 62.83
CA ILE A 374 -15.45 -34.83 62.42
C ILE A 374 -14.77 -33.46 62.47
N GLN A 375 -14.02 -33.17 63.54
CA GLN A 375 -13.43 -31.84 63.71
C GLN A 375 -12.13 -31.66 62.95
N VAL A 376 -11.36 -32.74 62.69
CA VAL A 376 -10.02 -32.63 62.09
C VAL A 376 -9.90 -33.29 60.73
N LEU A 377 -10.31 -34.56 60.59
CA LEU A 377 -10.04 -35.32 59.38
C LEU A 377 -10.96 -34.94 58.21
N GLU A 378 -12.27 -34.75 58.43
CA GLU A 378 -13.22 -34.38 57.36
C GLU A 378 -12.97 -32.97 56.77
N PRO A 379 -12.76 -31.90 57.57
CA PRO A 379 -12.40 -30.59 57.04
C PRO A 379 -11.08 -30.60 56.27
N SER A 380 -10.10 -31.37 56.75
CA SER A 380 -8.81 -31.55 56.07
C SER A 380 -8.96 -32.30 54.74
N ALA A 381 -9.81 -33.33 54.67
CA ALA A 381 -10.07 -34.07 53.44
C ALA A 381 -10.77 -33.20 52.37
N SER A 382 -11.74 -32.39 52.78
CA SER A 382 -12.43 -31.44 51.90
C SER A 382 -11.46 -30.40 51.31
N LYS A 383 -10.60 -29.81 52.16
CA LYS A 383 -9.60 -28.83 51.72
C LYS A 383 -8.47 -29.44 50.88
N LEU A 384 -8.09 -30.70 51.14
CA LEU A 384 -7.16 -31.44 50.26
C LEU A 384 -7.76 -31.72 48.87
N ALA A 385 -9.08 -31.96 48.78
CA ALA A 385 -9.76 -32.08 47.49
C ALA A 385 -9.77 -30.75 46.72
N GLU A 386 -9.95 -29.63 47.42
CA GLU A 386 -9.83 -28.28 46.85
C GLU A 386 -8.40 -28.00 46.34
N CYS A 387 -7.36 -28.37 47.11
CA CYS A 387 -5.95 -28.29 46.68
C CYS A 387 -5.69 -29.07 45.39
N ARG A 388 -6.17 -30.32 45.32
CA ARG A 388 -6.00 -31.19 44.14
C ARG A 388 -6.69 -30.59 42.93
N THR A 389 -7.86 -29.99 43.12
CA THR A 389 -8.63 -29.33 42.05
C THR A 389 -7.89 -28.09 41.53
N LEU A 390 -7.39 -27.23 42.43
CA LEU A 390 -6.60 -26.06 42.08
C LEU A 390 -5.30 -26.44 41.36
N THR A 391 -4.58 -27.45 41.86
CA THR A 391 -3.37 -27.98 41.23
C THR A 391 -3.65 -28.54 39.84
N GLY A 392 -4.78 -29.24 39.65
CA GLY A 392 -5.21 -29.76 38.34
C GLY A 392 -5.64 -28.66 37.36
N ARG A 393 -6.18 -27.54 37.85
CA ARG A 393 -6.49 -26.36 37.04
C ARG A 393 -5.22 -25.60 36.63
N LEU A 394 -4.29 -25.38 37.56
CA LEU A 394 -2.97 -24.80 37.29
C LEU A 394 -2.17 -25.62 36.28
N ARG A 395 -2.11 -26.95 36.43
CA ARG A 395 -1.44 -27.83 35.46
C ARG A 395 -2.03 -27.74 34.06
N ARG A 396 -3.35 -27.60 33.93
CA ARG A 396 -4.01 -27.42 32.62
C ARG A 396 -3.71 -26.04 32.01
N LEU A 397 -3.69 -24.99 32.84
CA LEU A 397 -3.38 -23.63 32.40
C LEU A 397 -1.91 -23.47 31.99
N VAL A 398 -0.99 -24.04 32.76
CA VAL A 398 0.45 -24.08 32.45
C VAL A 398 0.72 -24.99 31.25
N GLY A 399 0.00 -26.11 31.14
CA GLY A 399 0.09 -27.05 30.02
C GLY A 399 -0.36 -26.43 28.69
N SER A 400 -1.41 -25.61 28.70
CA SER A 400 -1.85 -24.89 27.50
C SER A 400 -0.89 -23.78 27.10
N THR A 401 -0.31 -23.04 28.06
CA THR A 401 0.73 -22.02 27.78
C THR A 401 2.05 -22.62 27.31
N THR A 402 2.47 -23.76 27.86
CA THR A 402 3.72 -24.45 27.44
C THR A 402 3.59 -25.15 26.09
N ALA A 403 2.45 -25.78 25.77
CA ALA A 403 2.18 -26.31 24.43
C ALA A 403 2.18 -25.20 23.35
N GLN A 404 1.66 -24.02 23.70
CA GLN A 404 1.68 -22.83 22.84
C GLN A 404 3.08 -22.23 22.72
N ARG A 405 3.93 -22.27 23.78
CA ARG A 405 5.37 -21.90 23.73
C ARG A 405 6.23 -22.92 22.96
N GLY A 406 5.91 -24.23 23.01
CA GLY A 406 6.62 -25.30 22.31
C GLY A 406 6.44 -25.23 20.78
N ARG A 407 5.20 -25.02 20.31
CA ARG A 407 4.94 -24.72 18.87
C ARG A 407 5.63 -23.43 18.40
N ARG A 408 5.85 -22.46 19.29
CA ARG A 408 6.53 -21.18 19.01
C ARG A 408 8.05 -21.28 18.88
N ARG A 409 8.72 -22.25 19.53
CA ARG A 409 10.17 -22.48 19.32
C ARG A 409 10.44 -23.14 17.95
N ALA A 410 9.56 -24.03 17.51
CA ALA A 410 9.61 -24.61 16.17
C ALA A 410 9.37 -23.55 15.07
N ALA A 411 8.41 -22.63 15.26
CA ALA A 411 8.17 -21.52 14.32
C ALA A 411 9.26 -20.43 14.32
N ARG A 412 9.94 -20.19 15.46
CA ARG A 412 11.12 -19.30 15.52
C ARG A 412 12.38 -19.90 14.90
N SER A 413 12.50 -21.23 14.84
CA SER A 413 13.64 -21.94 14.24
C SER A 413 13.49 -22.16 12.73
N GLY A 414 12.31 -21.96 12.15
CA GLY A 414 12.06 -22.14 10.73
C GLY A 414 11.06 -21.13 10.19
N ALA A 415 11.54 -20.20 9.36
CA ALA A 415 10.80 -19.48 8.31
C ALA A 415 10.31 -18.02 8.53
N THR A 416 10.27 -17.40 9.72
CA THR A 416 9.64 -16.06 9.82
C THR A 416 10.60 -14.85 9.77
N CYS A 417 11.89 -14.99 10.11
CA CYS A 417 12.84 -13.86 10.02
C CYS A 417 13.44 -13.63 8.63
N ARG A 418 13.47 -14.65 7.74
CA ARG A 418 13.97 -14.46 6.37
C ARG A 418 12.92 -13.90 5.41
N ARG A 419 11.63 -14.04 5.73
CA ARG A 419 10.55 -13.58 4.84
C ARG A 419 10.26 -12.09 4.97
N ILE A 420 10.48 -11.50 6.15
CA ILE A 420 10.29 -10.06 6.36
C ILE A 420 11.44 -9.27 5.75
N GLY A 421 12.70 -9.73 5.87
CA GLY A 421 13.83 -9.10 5.17
C GLY A 421 13.78 -9.24 3.64
N SER A 422 13.27 -10.36 3.12
CA SER A 422 13.09 -10.53 1.68
C SER A 422 11.87 -9.77 1.14
N GLN A 423 10.82 -9.61 1.95
CA GLN A 423 9.66 -8.81 1.56
C GLN A 423 9.94 -7.32 1.71
N THR A 424 10.65 -6.83 2.73
CA THR A 424 11.08 -5.41 2.76
C THR A 424 12.03 -5.03 1.63
N GLU A 425 12.84 -5.96 1.13
CA GLU A 425 13.59 -5.77 -0.13
C GLU A 425 12.70 -5.75 -1.39
N GLU A 426 11.57 -6.48 -1.39
CA GLU A 426 10.51 -6.37 -2.42
C GLU A 426 9.69 -5.06 -2.27
N PHE A 427 9.45 -4.59 -1.04
CA PHE A 427 8.84 -3.29 -0.72
C PHE A 427 9.71 -2.12 -1.23
N GLN A 428 11.04 -2.26 -1.26
CA GLN A 428 11.94 -1.23 -1.81
C GLN A 428 12.31 -1.44 -3.28
N ARG A 429 12.22 -2.65 -3.85
CA ARG A 429 12.51 -2.90 -5.27
C ARG A 429 11.33 -2.55 -6.18
N ALA A 430 10.10 -2.60 -5.69
CA ALA A 430 8.92 -2.13 -6.44
C ALA A 430 8.91 -0.59 -6.61
N ASP A 431 9.48 0.15 -5.65
CA ASP A 431 9.59 1.63 -5.67
C ASP A 431 10.98 2.14 -6.09
N LYS A 432 11.88 1.25 -6.56
CA LYS A 432 13.16 1.63 -7.20
C LYS A 432 13.09 1.60 -8.73
N ILE A 433 11.89 1.57 -9.28
CA ILE A 433 11.60 1.96 -10.66
C ILE A 433 10.63 3.14 -10.61
N ASP A 434 11.13 4.25 -10.06
CA ASP A 434 10.62 5.61 -10.27
C ASP A 434 11.83 6.51 -10.55
#